data_AF-A0A355UTC9-F1
#
_entry.id   AF-A0A355UTC9-F1
#
_cell.length_a   1.000
_cell.length_b   1.000
_cell.length_c   1.000
_cell.angle_alpha   90.00
_cell.angle_beta   90.00
_cell.angle_gamma   90.00
#
_symmetry.space_group_name_H-M   'P 1'
#
loop_
_entity.id
_entity.type
_entity.pdbx_description
1 polymer ?
#
loop_
_entity_poly.entity_id
_entity_poly.type
_entity_poly.pdbx_seq_one_letter_code
_entity_poly.pdbx_strand_id
1 'polypeptide(L)' 'PQLIAGLERELLSLPDDVSVYPGHGPRTTVGFERRTNPFLR' A
#
# COMPACT_ATOMS: atom_id res chain seq x y z
N PRO A 1 -9.09 -1.75 -12.12
CA PRO A 1 -8.39 -3.04 -12.31
C PRO A 1 -8.48 -3.93 -11.05
N GLN A 2 -8.47 -5.25 -11.21
CA GLN A 2 -8.61 -6.21 -10.10
C GLN A 2 -7.58 -6.00 -8.98
N LEU A 3 -6.35 -5.62 -9.34
CA LEU A 3 -5.25 -5.41 -8.40
C LEU A 3 -5.48 -4.20 -7.47
N ILE A 4 -5.88 -3.05 -8.01
CA ILE A 4 -6.13 -1.84 -7.20
C ILE A 4 -7.30 -2.06 -6.24
N ALA A 5 -8.38 -2.68 -6.70
CA ALA A 5 -9.52 -3.00 -5.85
C ALA A 5 -9.15 -3.97 -4.71
N GLY A 6 -8.26 -4.94 -4.96
CA GLY A 6 -7.72 -5.80 -3.92
C GLY A 6 -6.82 -5.04 -2.92
N LEU A 7 -5.99 -4.14 -3.44
CA LEU A 7 -5.10 -3.31 -2.62
C LEU A 7 -5.89 -2.40 -1.67
N GLU A 8 -6.96 -1.76 -2.16
CA GLU A 8 -7.86 -0.91 -1.36
C GLU A 8 -8.58 -1.69 -0.26
N ARG A 9 -9.09 -2.88 -0.59
CA ARG A 9 -9.86 -3.70 0.35
C ARG A 9 -8.99 -4.34 1.44
N GLU A 10 -7.82 -4.85 1.07
CA GLU A 10 -7.00 -5.68 1.97
C GLU A 10 -5.86 -4.89 2.62
N LEU A 11 -5.08 -4.13 1.84
CA LEU A 11 -3.85 -3.50 2.33
C LEU A 11 -4.08 -2.07 2.81
N LEU A 12 -4.78 -1.24 2.03
CA LEU A 12 -5.00 0.17 2.36
C LEU A 12 -6.09 0.39 3.41
N SER A 13 -6.82 -0.66 3.79
CA SER A 13 -7.76 -0.66 4.91
C SER A 13 -7.06 -0.76 6.29
N LEU A 14 -5.77 -1.08 6.31
CA LEU A 14 -4.97 -1.19 7.53
C LEU A 14 -4.51 0.20 8.05
N PRO A 15 -4.14 0.29 9.35
CA PRO A 15 -3.56 1.51 9.93
C PRO A 15 -2.28 1.98 9.23
N ASP A 16 -2.03 3.30 9.25
CA ASP A 16 -0.93 3.95 8.53
C ASP A 16 0.48 3.51 8.96
N ASP A 17 0.63 3.07 10.21
CA ASP A 17 1.89 2.64 10.82
C ASP A 17 2.22 1.16 10.53
N VAL A 18 1.28 0.41 9.93
CA VAL A 18 1.53 -0.96 9.50
C VAL A 18 2.65 -0.98 8.46
N SER A 19 3.64 -1.83 8.73
CA SER A 19 4.80 -2.01 7.87
C SER A 19 4.47 -2.86 6.66
N VAL A 20 4.90 -2.41 5.48
CA VAL A 20 4.80 -3.16 4.22
C VAL A 20 6.18 -3.68 3.87
N TYR A 21 6.30 -5.00 3.72
CA TYR A 21 7.52 -5.68 3.29
C TYR A 21 7.31 -6.23 1.87
N PRO A 22 7.69 -5.46 0.83
CA PRO A 22 7.52 -5.90 -0.55
C PRO A 22 8.52 -7.01 -0.90
N GLY A 23 8.22 -7.78 -1.93
CA GLY A 23 9.16 -8.79 -2.46
C GLY A 23 10.44 -8.17 -3.04
N HIS A 24 10.40 -6.90 -3.44
CA HIS A 24 11.55 -6.15 -3.95
C HIS A 24 11.55 -4.72 -3.42
N GLY A 25 12.74 -4.16 -3.23
CA GLY A 25 12.92 -2.79 -2.74
C GLY A 25 12.86 -2.68 -1.21
N PRO A 26 12.86 -1.45 -0.69
CA PRO A 26 12.89 -1.20 0.75
C PRO A 26 11.52 -1.44 1.40
N ARG A 27 11.52 -1.69 2.71
CA ARG A 27 10.32 -1.65 3.55
C ARG A 27 9.69 -0.26 3.53
N THR A 28 8.36 -0.21 3.51
CA THR A 28 7.56 1.03 3.64
C THR A 28 6.46 0.88 4.70
N THR A 29 5.47 1.79 4.72
CA THR A 29 4.26 1.65 5.53
C THR A 29 3.01 1.93 4.69
N VAL A 30 1.85 1.46 5.15
CA VAL A 30 0.55 1.67 4.48
C VAL A 30 0.29 3.16 4.26
N GLY A 31 0.56 3.99 5.27
CA GLY A 31 0.37 5.45 5.16
C GLY A 31 1.31 6.08 4.14
N PHE A 32 2.56 5.63 4.05
CA PHE A 32 3.50 6.10 3.04
C PHE A 32 2.98 5.80 1.62
N GLU A 33 2.65 4.53 1.35
CA GLU A 33 2.11 4.11 0.06
C GLU A 33 0.86 4.91 -0.32
N ARG A 34 -0.10 5.09 0.59
CA ARG A 34 -1.33 5.86 0.33
C ARG A 34 -1.05 7.30 -0.13
N ARG A 35 0.00 7.94 0.37
CA ARG A 35 0.34 9.34 0.05
C ARG A 35 1.21 9.48 -1.19
N THR A 36 2.10 8.53 -1.44
CA THR A 36 3.19 8.71 -2.41
C THR A 36 3.11 7.78 -3.62
N ASN A 37 2.37 6.67 -3.55
CA ASN A 37 2.33 5.69 -4.62
C ASN A 37 1.60 6.25 -5.86
N PRO A 38 2.25 6.33 -7.03
CA PRO A 38 1.68 6.97 -8.21
C PRO A 38 0.52 6.19 -8.85
N PHE A 39 0.36 4.90 -8.50
CA PHE A 39 -0.73 4.06 -9.02
C PHE A 39 -2.02 4.17 -8.19
N LEU A 40 -2.01 4.94 -7.09
CA LEU A 40 -3.17 5.22 -6.25
C LEU A 40 -3.83 6.57 -6.58
N ARG A 41 -3.48 7.17 -7.72
CA ARG A 41 -4.03 8.42 -8.22
C ARG A 41 -4.92 8.20 -9.45
#